data_AF-A0A7Y7IJ21-F1
#
_entry.id   AF-A0A7Y7IJ21-F1
#
_cell.length_a   1.000
_cell.length_b   1.000
_cell.length_c   1.000
_cell.angle_alpha   90.00
_cell.angle_beta   90.00
_cell.angle_gamma   90.00
#
_symmetry.space_group_name_H-M   'P 1'
#
loop_
_entity.id
_entity.type
_entity.pdbx_description
1 polymer ?
#
loop_
_entity_poly.entity_id
_entity_poly.type
_entity_poly.pdbx_seq_one_letter_code
_entity_poly.pdbx_strand_id
1 'polypeptide(L)'
;MSDALFDFDSPDELQPAPAPQRDIPIKDHQVQQIREGLDAAGIIGLEERQNTIQRYISRQVPSLSDLHAHEAHAIIQRLKQLQSATPTKTGSAWDQREEDTWIDKL
;
A
#
# COMPACT_ATOMS: atom_id res chain seq x y z
N MET A 1 -47.78 3.34 35.13
CA MET A 1 -46.79 4.43 35.21
C MET A 1 -45.47 3.83 34.80
N SER A 2 -45.01 4.26 33.64
CA SER A 2 -43.90 3.75 32.85
C SER A 2 -42.62 4.36 33.42
N ASP A 3 -41.71 3.55 33.95
CA ASP A 3 -40.43 4.05 34.43
C ASP A 3 -39.28 3.28 33.78
N ALA A 4 -38.56 4.02 32.94
CA ALA A 4 -37.20 3.85 32.44
C ALA A 4 -36.78 2.47 31.85
N LEU A 5 -37.03 2.32 30.55
CA LEU A 5 -36.51 1.25 29.67
C LEU A 5 -35.23 1.67 28.91
N PHE A 6 -34.39 2.59 29.42
CA PHE A 6 -33.19 3.05 28.72
C PHE A 6 -32.10 3.53 29.69
N ASP A 7 -31.39 2.59 30.30
CA ASP A 7 -30.06 2.88 30.87
C ASP A 7 -29.02 2.53 29.79
N PHE A 8 -28.83 3.45 28.85
CA PHE A 8 -27.71 3.41 27.89
C PHE A 8 -26.49 4.07 28.53
N ASP A 9 -26.01 3.50 29.64
CA ASP A 9 -24.62 3.70 30.06
C ASP A 9 -23.78 2.65 29.32
N SER A 10 -23.60 2.87 28.02
CA SER A 10 -22.43 2.33 27.34
C SER A 10 -21.36 3.40 27.53
N PRO A 11 -20.42 3.24 28.48
CA PRO A 11 -19.26 4.10 28.49
C PRO A 11 -18.65 3.93 27.11
N ASP A 12 -18.58 5.06 26.39
CA ASP A 12 -17.80 5.27 25.17
C ASP A 12 -16.77 4.15 25.06
N GLU A 13 -17.04 3.15 24.21
CA GLU A 13 -16.05 2.14 23.91
C GLU A 13 -14.89 2.94 23.34
N LEU A 14 -13.93 3.25 24.20
CA LEU A 14 -12.67 3.89 23.90
C LEU A 14 -12.05 3.00 22.83
N GLN A 15 -12.37 3.29 21.57
CA GLN A 15 -11.74 2.65 20.44
C GLN A 15 -10.27 2.87 20.70
N PRO A 16 -9.47 1.80 20.86
CA PRO A 16 -8.05 1.96 21.10
C PRO A 16 -7.53 2.81 19.96
N ALA A 17 -7.02 4.00 20.29
CA ALA A 17 -6.44 4.89 19.31
C ALA A 17 -5.50 4.05 18.42
N PRO A 18 -5.59 4.16 17.09
CA PRO A 18 -4.78 3.34 16.20
C PRO A 18 -3.33 3.46 16.64
N ALA A 19 -2.71 2.32 16.99
CA ALA A 19 -1.36 2.29 17.51
C ALA A 19 -0.45 3.11 16.58
N PRO A 20 0.45 3.95 17.11
CA PRO A 20 1.34 4.76 16.28
C PRO A 20 2.04 3.82 15.29
N GLN A 21 1.84 4.09 14.00
CA GLN A 21 2.46 3.31 12.93
C GLN A 21 3.95 3.43 13.13
N ARG A 22 4.59 2.34 13.60
CA ARG A 22 6.01 2.34 13.92
C ARG A 22 6.78 2.80 12.69
N ASP A 23 7.74 3.70 12.90
CA ASP A 23 8.72 4.20 11.93
C ASP A 23 9.72 3.09 11.57
N ILE A 24 9.20 1.95 11.13
CA ILE A 24 9.99 0.82 10.66
C ILE A 24 10.58 1.25 9.32
N PRO A 25 11.90 1.20 9.14
CA PRO A 25 12.51 1.56 7.86
C PRO A 25 12.01 0.64 6.75
N ILE A 26 11.93 1.17 5.53
CA ILE A 26 11.63 0.38 4.34
C ILE A 26 12.65 -0.74 4.15
N LYS A 27 12.18 -1.89 3.65
CA LYS A 27 13.03 -3.02 3.27
C LYS A 27 13.35 -3.00 1.78
N ASP A 28 14.49 -3.54 1.37
CA ASP A 28 14.94 -3.55 -0.03
C ASP A 28 13.91 -4.15 -1.00
N HIS A 29 13.20 -5.22 -0.60
CA HIS A 29 12.16 -5.81 -1.43
C HIS A 29 10.98 -4.85 -1.67
N GLN A 30 10.67 -3.97 -0.72
CA GLN A 30 9.61 -2.98 -0.88
C GLN A 30 10.06 -1.86 -1.82
N VAL A 31 11.33 -1.43 -1.73
CA VAL A 31 11.92 -0.49 -2.69
C VAL A 31 11.81 -1.05 -4.11
N GLN A 32 12.15 -2.32 -4.29
CA GLN A 32 12.08 -2.99 -5.58
C GLN A 32 10.63 -3.07 -6.10
N GLN A 33 9.67 -3.43 -5.25
CA GLN A 33 8.25 -3.45 -5.62
C GLN A 33 7.71 -2.07 -6.03
N ILE A 34 8.15 -1.00 -5.38
CA ILE A 34 7.78 0.36 -5.76
C ILE A 34 8.35 0.71 -7.14
N ARG A 35 9.62 0.39 -7.39
CA ARG A 35 10.26 0.63 -8.69
C ARG A 35 9.53 -0.09 -9.82
N GLU A 36 9.28 -1.38 -9.64
CA GLU A 36 8.55 -2.21 -10.61
C GLU A 36 7.12 -1.71 -10.84
N GLY A 37 6.43 -1.28 -9.77
CA GLY A 37 5.10 -0.71 -9.87
C GLY A 37 5.06 0.62 -10.64
N LEU A 38 6.07 1.48 -10.46
CA LEU A 38 6.24 2.73 -11.19
C LEU A 38 6.58 2.47 -12.66
N ASP A 39 7.50 1.54 -12.94
CA ASP A 39 7.86 1.11 -14.29
C ASP A 39 6.64 0.59 -15.05
N ALA A 40 5.85 -0.29 -14.43
CA ALA A 40 4.63 -0.84 -15.01
C ALA A 40 3.52 0.22 -15.20
N ALA A 41 3.53 1.30 -14.41
CA ALA A 41 2.65 2.46 -14.62
C ALA A 41 3.16 3.42 -15.72
N GLY A 42 4.30 3.13 -16.36
CA GLY A 42 4.94 3.98 -17.36
C GLY A 42 5.65 5.21 -16.78
N ILE A 43 5.86 5.24 -15.46
CA ILE A 43 6.48 6.37 -14.74
C ILE A 43 8.00 6.15 -14.72
N ILE A 44 8.68 6.67 -15.74
CA ILE A 44 10.11 6.43 -15.98
C ILE A 44 10.98 7.61 -15.53
N GLY A 45 10.41 8.82 -15.50
CA GLY A 45 11.13 10.04 -15.13
C GLY A 45 11.42 10.12 -13.63
N LEU A 46 12.65 10.48 -13.25
CA LEU A 46 13.04 10.61 -11.85
C LEU A 46 12.16 11.61 -11.08
N GLU A 47 11.94 12.78 -11.67
CA GLU A 47 11.08 13.83 -11.11
C GLU A 47 9.62 13.38 -10.99
N GLU A 48 9.12 12.67 -12.01
CA GLU A 48 7.76 12.15 -12.06
C GLU A 48 7.52 11.06 -11.00
N ARG A 49 8.50 10.17 -10.79
CA ARG A 49 8.50 9.17 -9.72
C ARG A 49 8.43 9.84 -8.36
N GLN A 50 9.29 10.83 -8.13
CA GLN A 50 9.33 11.55 -6.86
C GLN A 50 8.01 12.29 -6.62
N ASN A 51 7.47 13.00 -7.62
CA ASN A 51 6.18 13.69 -7.51
C ASN A 51 5.04 12.71 -7.21
N THR A 52 5.01 11.57 -7.90
CA THR A 52 4.00 10.52 -7.70
C THR A 52 4.03 10.00 -6.27
N ILE A 53 5.21 9.68 -5.75
CA ILE A 53 5.38 9.21 -4.38
C ILE A 53 4.99 10.30 -3.37
N GLN A 54 5.42 11.54 -3.61
CA GLN A 54 5.16 12.69 -2.74
C GLN A 54 3.67 13.00 -2.59
N ARG A 55 2.82 12.62 -3.56
CA ARG A 55 1.35 12.75 -3.46
C ARG A 55 0.73 11.78 -2.45
N TYR A 56 1.41 10.68 -2.13
CA TYR A 56 0.92 9.66 -1.21
C TYR A 56 1.47 9.79 0.20
N ILE A 57 2.38 10.74 0.44
CA ILE A 57 3.07 10.90 1.70
C ILE A 57 2.93 12.34 2.17
N SER A 58 2.56 12.52 3.43
CA SER A 58 2.38 13.83 4.06
C SER A 58 3.68 14.54 4.43
N ARG A 59 4.85 13.92 4.21
CA ARG A 59 6.19 14.46 4.50
C ARG A 59 7.06 14.44 3.26
N GLN A 60 8.04 15.34 3.19
CA GLN A 60 9.05 15.32 2.14
C GLN A 60 9.99 14.13 2.31
N VAL A 61 10.23 13.42 1.20
CA VAL A 61 11.13 12.26 1.17
C VAL A 61 12.10 12.43 0.00
N PRO A 62 13.41 12.64 0.25
CA PRO A 62 14.37 12.88 -0.83
C PRO A 62 14.75 11.58 -1.56
N SER A 63 14.61 10.42 -0.92
CA SER A 63 14.89 9.11 -1.52
C SER A 63 13.88 8.03 -1.09
N LEU A 64 13.67 7.03 -1.94
CA LEU A 64 12.89 5.83 -1.60
C LEU A 64 13.36 5.14 -0.32
N SER A 65 14.67 5.19 -0.03
CA SER A 65 15.28 4.60 1.17
C SER A 65 14.81 5.26 2.47
N ASP A 66 14.36 6.50 2.38
CA ASP A 66 13.94 7.26 3.57
C ASP A 66 12.49 6.98 3.93
N LEU A 67 11.78 6.15 3.15
CA LEU A 67 10.42 5.71 3.41
C LEU A 67 10.34 4.77 4.61
N HIS A 68 9.19 4.78 5.27
CA HIS A 68 8.82 3.77 6.24
C HIS A 68 8.09 2.61 5.57
N ALA A 69 8.15 1.43 6.17
CA ALA A 69 7.52 0.22 5.65
C ALA A 69 6.00 0.38 5.46
N HIS A 70 5.33 1.19 6.28
CA HIS A 70 3.90 1.47 6.16
C HIS A 70 3.58 2.38 4.96
N GLU A 71 4.38 3.43 4.74
CA GLU A 71 4.27 4.32 3.57
C GLU A 71 4.52 3.54 2.28
N ALA A 72 5.59 2.73 2.28
CA ALA A 72 5.93 1.86 1.16
C ALA A 72 4.78 0.91 0.80
N HIS A 73 4.17 0.30 1.81
CA HIS A 73 3.04 -0.60 1.61
C HIS A 73 1.83 0.14 1.00
N ALA A 74 1.49 1.33 1.51
CA ALA A 74 0.41 2.14 0.96
C ALA A 74 0.63 2.51 -0.52
N ILE A 75 1.86 2.90 -0.87
CA ILE A 75 2.26 3.21 -2.25
C ILE A 75 2.11 1.97 -3.15
N ILE A 76 2.62 0.82 -2.71
CA ILE A 76 2.54 -0.43 -3.48
C ILE A 76 1.08 -0.82 -3.75
N GLN A 77 0.22 -0.75 -2.74
CA GLN A 77 -1.21 -1.04 -2.91
C GLN A 77 -1.87 -0.08 -3.92
N ARG A 78 -1.48 1.19 -3.89
CA ARG A 78 -2.02 2.17 -4.82
C ARG A 78 -1.54 1.97 -6.25
N LEU A 79 -0.27 1.62 -6.45
CA LEU A 79 0.27 1.27 -7.77
C LEU A 79 -0.46 0.05 -8.35
N LYS A 80 -0.75 -0.96 -7.53
CA LYS A 80 -1.58 -2.12 -7.94
C LYS A 80 -2.99 -1.71 -8.38
N GLN A 81 -3.63 -0.78 -7.64
CA GLN A 81 -4.95 -0.27 -8.01
C GLN A 81 -4.95 0.53 -9.32
N LEU A 82 -3.90 1.30 -9.58
CA LEU A 82 -3.76 2.06 -10.83
C LEU A 82 -3.62 1.11 -12.03
N GLN A 83 -2.90 0.00 -11.86
CA GLN A 83 -2.78 -1.04 -12.87
C GLN A 83 -4.11 -1.75 -13.15
N SER A 84 -4.89 -2.07 -12.11
CA SER A 84 -6.18 -2.76 -12.27
C SER A 84 -7.29 -1.87 -12.84
N ALA A 85 -7.23 -0.55 -12.63
CA ALA A 85 -8.23 0.40 -13.11
C ALA A 85 -8.13 0.74 -14.60
N THR A 86 -7.02 0.38 -15.26
CA THR A 86 -6.84 0.63 -16.69
C THR A 86 -7.28 -0.61 -17.48
N PRO A 87 -8.38 -0.58 -18.27
CA PRO A 87 -8.82 -1.73 -19.06
C PRO A 87 -7.92 -1.90 -20.29
N THR A 88 -6.65 -2.24 -20.07
CA THR A 88 -5.71 -2.57 -21.14
C THR A 88 -5.64 -4.08 -21.20
N LYS A 89 -6.11 -4.65 -22.32
CA LYS A 89 -5.85 -6.04 -22.70
C LYS A 89 -4.34 -6.30 -22.66
N THR A 90 -3.81 -6.81 -21.56
CA THR A 90 -2.49 -7.44 -21.44
C THR A 90 -2.41 -8.01 -20.04
N GLY A 91 -2.04 -9.29 -19.95
CA GLY A 91 -2.20 -10.12 -18.77
C GLY A 91 -1.58 -9.54 -17.50
N SER A 92 -2.26 -9.85 -16.41
CA SER A 92 -1.81 -9.77 -15.04
C SER A 92 -0.32 -10.09 -14.85
N ALA A 93 0.53 -9.06 -14.77
CA ALA A 93 1.90 -9.21 -14.28
C ALA A 93 1.97 -9.56 -12.77
N TRP A 94 0.85 -9.47 -12.05
CA TRP A 94 0.78 -9.69 -10.60
C TRP A 94 -0.29 -10.68 -10.13
N ASP A 95 -1.22 -11.08 -11.01
CA ASP A 95 -2.31 -12.03 -10.72
C ASP A 95 -2.08 -13.42 -11.35
N GLN A 96 -1.07 -13.61 -12.20
CA GLN A 96 -0.68 -14.94 -12.67
C GLN A 96 0.13 -15.69 -11.60
N ARG A 97 -0.49 -15.91 -10.44
CA ARG A 97 -0.18 -17.05 -9.57
C ARG A 97 -1.36 -18.02 -9.61
N GLU A 98 -1.71 -18.44 -10.82
CA GLU A 98 -2.33 -19.75 -11.00
C GLU A 98 -1.18 -20.75 -10.93
N GLU A 99 -1.11 -21.47 -9.82
CA GLU A 99 -0.82 -22.91 -9.76
C GLU A 99 -0.16 -23.51 -11.03
N ASP A 100 1.14 -23.30 -11.25
CA ASP A 100 1.89 -24.10 -12.23
C ASP A 100 3.35 -24.34 -11.81
N THR A 101 3.56 -25.55 -11.28
CA THR A 101 4.66 -26.47 -11.60
C THR A 101 6.02 -25.86 -11.97
N TRP A 102 6.88 -25.54 -10.99
CA TRP A 102 8.31 -25.29 -11.27
C TRP A 102 9.28 -26.19 -10.49
N ILE A 103 8.78 -27.12 -9.68
CA ILE A 103 9.58 -28.23 -9.12
C ILE A 103 9.03 -29.54 -9.67
N ASP A 104 9.31 -29.78 -10.95
CA ASP A 104 9.67 -31.12 -11.41
C ASP A 104 10.71 -30.99 -12.54
N LYS A 105 11.85 -31.65 -12.32
CA LYS A 105 12.99 -31.89 -13.23
C LYS A 105 14.01 -30.76 -13.43
N LEU A 106 15.12 -30.84 -12.70
CA LEU A 106 16.33 -31.55 -13.15
C LEU A 106 17.26 -31.87 -11.97
#